data_AF-A0A2V5NY26-F1
#
_entry.id   AF-A0A2V5NY26-F1
#
_cell.length_a   1.000
_cell.length_b   1.000
_cell.length_c   1.000
_cell.angle_alpha   90.00
_cell.angle_beta   90.00
_cell.angle_gamma   90.00
#
_symmetry.space_group_name_H-M   'P 1'
#
loop_
_entity.id
_entity.type
_entity.pdbx_description
1 polymer ?
#
loop_
_entity_poly.entity_id
_entity_poly.type
_entity_poly.pdbx_seq_one_letter_code
_entity_poly.pdbx_strand_id
1 'polypeptide(L)'
;MVALTNLQAAKFHPPGELPQGSAEGRGNGLLGFYSSHTNLQGNLAVRLDETIDFDWNVAEPAPGVAGDHFSVVWTGEVEAPATGDFTFSIEAGERGHLYLAEQLIAEARERRETAEATGLPVPLQAGKKYSVKFVDLDSSGDSRARLCWSGPGLPKSVIPRGQLFARSLLPEHTANIATNRGLLATYYKGADFMGETLTRVDPVIDFNWSDQDPAPGFTRANFSVRWSGQFKADYSEEYALYALADEPVRVWIDGKLLIDRSDQTWLGESKESLSLAAGEKYRLRLETRSSGGGAVARLMWSSPSVPKATIPPTHLFPSAPAPTATPALNPSAEAIEKTPPGIILRSGAFIACTVEKATETSIRVSGLFKNNPITTVNVARILCQALSPAMAARMVPGRKGVLLAKGDFVDGEFRGLDGDQVKVSSVLFGLRSYDARKEVLAVALREASATAAPYEIQLRDRSVLQAVTIAFERGALVIRDSILGTLRVPVGELAAIELRASAPAR
;
A
#
# COMPACT_ATOMS: atom_id res chain seq x y z
N MET A 1 -25.38 20.63 32.22
CA MET A 1 -25.21 19.20 31.89
C MET A 1 -25.79 18.98 30.50
N VAL A 2 -24.95 18.63 29.52
CA VAL A 2 -25.40 18.34 28.15
C VAL A 2 -25.28 16.82 27.96
N ALA A 3 -26.32 16.20 27.41
CA ALA A 3 -26.44 14.74 27.27
C ALA A 3 -25.48 14.19 26.19
N LEU A 4 -24.96 12.98 26.45
CA LEU A 4 -23.96 12.27 25.62
C LEU A 4 -24.42 11.92 24.18
N THR A 5 -25.67 12.18 23.82
CA THR A 5 -26.27 11.80 22.52
C THR A 5 -26.03 12.81 21.38
N ASN A 6 -25.32 13.91 21.62
CA ASN A 6 -25.07 14.95 20.60
C ASN A 6 -23.63 14.98 20.02
N LEU A 7 -22.84 13.92 20.18
CA LEU A 7 -21.51 13.79 19.58
C LEU A 7 -21.51 12.75 18.44
N GLN A 8 -22.18 13.06 17.33
CA GLN A 8 -21.94 12.39 16.06
C GLN A 8 -21.72 13.44 14.96
N ALA A 9 -20.57 13.32 14.28
CA ALA A 9 -20.05 14.13 13.18
C ALA A 9 -19.44 15.51 13.54
N ALA A 10 -18.22 15.50 14.10
CA ALA A 10 -17.29 16.59 13.83
C ALA A 10 -16.78 16.45 12.38
N LYS A 11 -17.33 17.25 11.46
CA LYS A 11 -16.74 17.44 10.13
C LYS A 11 -15.64 18.50 10.25
N PHE A 12 -14.38 18.08 10.12
CA PHE A 12 -13.25 19.01 10.02
C PHE A 12 -13.31 19.72 8.66
N HIS A 13 -13.28 21.05 8.70
CA HIS A 13 -13.18 21.89 7.50
C HIS A 13 -11.72 21.90 7.01
N PRO A 14 -11.47 22.17 5.71
CA PRO A 14 -10.12 22.48 5.21
C PRO A 14 -9.49 23.62 6.05
N PRO A 15 -8.14 23.73 6.09
CA PRO A 15 -7.44 24.63 7.00
C PRO A 15 -7.98 26.05 6.87
N GLY A 16 -8.56 26.57 7.95
CA GLY A 16 -8.98 27.97 8.03
C GLY A 16 -7.77 28.88 7.83
N GLU A 17 -7.98 30.03 7.18
CA GLU A 17 -6.97 31.07 7.03
C GLU A 17 -6.31 31.36 8.38
N LEU A 18 -4.98 31.43 8.39
CA LEU A 18 -4.24 31.84 9.58
C LEU A 18 -4.71 33.25 9.99
N PRO A 19 -4.71 33.59 11.30
CA PRO A 19 -5.14 34.91 11.76
C PRO A 19 -4.42 36.04 11.01
N GLN A 20 -5.15 37.08 10.62
CA GLN A 20 -4.57 38.23 9.92
C GLN A 20 -3.40 38.82 10.74
N GLY A 21 -2.18 38.72 10.18
CA GLY A 21 -0.93 39.15 10.83
C GLY A 21 0.16 38.06 10.95
N SER A 22 -0.17 36.78 10.73
CA SER A 22 0.84 35.71 10.61
C SER A 22 1.47 35.67 9.21
N ALA A 23 2.79 35.52 9.12
CA ALA A 23 3.44 35.23 7.84
C ALA A 23 2.89 33.92 7.25
N GLU A 24 2.41 33.95 6.00
CA GLU A 24 2.09 32.73 5.25
C GLU A 24 3.39 31.95 5.03
N GLY A 25 3.53 30.83 5.73
CA GLY A 25 4.73 29.99 5.66
C GLY A 25 4.95 29.41 4.26
N ARG A 26 6.22 29.20 3.88
CA ARG A 26 6.65 28.73 2.54
C ARG A 26 7.13 27.27 2.51
N GLY A 27 6.76 26.50 3.53
CA GLY A 27 7.15 25.11 3.72
C GLY A 27 6.67 24.15 2.64
N ASN A 28 7.28 22.97 2.64
CA ASN A 28 7.07 21.89 1.68
C ASN A 28 6.78 20.53 2.32
N GLY A 29 6.73 20.45 3.66
CA GLY A 29 6.47 19.22 4.42
C GLY A 29 7.67 18.74 5.21
N LEU A 30 7.66 17.46 5.60
CA LEU A 30 8.77 16.77 6.26
C LEU A 30 9.23 15.57 5.42
N LEU A 31 10.51 15.17 5.58
CA LEU A 31 11.00 13.92 5.00
C LEU A 31 10.63 12.76 5.90
N GLY A 32 9.81 11.83 5.40
CA GLY A 32 9.46 10.57 6.04
C GLY A 32 10.34 9.43 5.56
N PHE A 33 10.97 8.72 6.49
CA PHE A 33 11.74 7.51 6.26
C PHE A 33 10.94 6.32 6.78
N TYR A 34 10.47 5.47 5.87
CA TYR A 34 9.58 4.35 6.18
C TYR A 34 10.33 3.03 6.12
N SER A 35 10.23 2.22 7.17
CA SER A 35 10.92 0.94 7.33
C SER A 35 9.94 -0.20 7.59
N SER A 36 10.18 -1.41 7.08
CA SER A 36 9.38 -2.62 7.37
C SER A 36 9.74 -3.30 8.70
N HIS A 37 10.32 -2.55 9.62
CA HIS A 37 10.72 -3.03 10.94
C HIS A 37 10.46 -1.94 11.97
N THR A 38 10.15 -2.33 13.20
CA THR A 38 9.95 -1.42 14.34
C THR A 38 11.25 -0.96 15.00
N ASN A 39 12.41 -1.38 14.47
CA ASN A 39 13.73 -1.06 15.01
C ASN A 39 14.43 0.10 14.28
N LEU A 40 13.71 0.80 13.39
CA LEU A 40 14.23 1.93 12.59
C LEU A 40 15.34 1.54 11.60
N GLN A 41 15.51 0.25 11.32
CA GLN A 41 16.50 -0.25 10.34
C GLN A 41 15.84 -0.70 9.03
N GLY A 42 16.59 -0.54 7.93
CA GLY A 42 16.18 -1.00 6.62
C GLY A 42 15.11 -0.12 5.98
N ASN A 43 15.41 1.18 5.84
CA ASN A 43 14.54 2.14 5.15
C ASN A 43 14.16 1.63 3.76
N LEU A 44 12.87 1.35 3.55
CA LEU A 44 12.35 0.84 2.29
C LEU A 44 11.86 1.97 1.39
N ALA A 45 11.42 3.09 1.97
CA ALA A 45 10.95 4.24 1.22
C ALA A 45 11.32 5.55 1.91
N VAL A 46 11.65 6.56 1.11
CA VAL A 46 11.76 7.96 1.53
C VAL A 46 10.66 8.73 0.81
N ARG A 47 9.92 9.54 1.55
CA ARG A 47 8.82 10.36 1.02
C ARG A 47 8.91 11.79 1.51
N LEU A 48 8.36 12.71 0.72
CA LEU A 48 8.06 14.05 1.15
C LEU A 48 6.58 14.12 1.52
N ASP A 49 6.30 14.23 2.82
CA ASP A 49 4.95 14.28 3.35
C ASP A 49 4.58 15.72 3.70
N GLU A 50 3.56 16.26 3.04
CA GLU A 50 3.20 17.68 3.13
C GLU A 50 2.74 18.10 4.54
N THR A 51 2.08 17.17 5.24
CA THR A 51 1.64 17.27 6.63
C THR A 51 1.70 15.88 7.26
N ILE A 52 1.74 15.81 8.59
CA ILE A 52 1.61 14.54 9.31
C ILE A 52 0.18 14.44 9.84
N ASP A 53 -0.69 13.84 9.04
CA ASP A 53 -2.09 13.58 9.35
C ASP A 53 -2.52 12.32 8.60
N PHE A 54 -2.03 11.19 9.07
CA PHE A 54 -2.22 9.88 8.47
C PHE A 54 -3.17 9.04 9.31
N ASP A 55 -4.18 8.49 8.64
CA ASP A 55 -5.01 7.40 9.14
C ASP A 55 -4.87 6.24 8.16
N TRP A 56 -3.83 5.43 8.35
CA TRP A 56 -3.57 4.29 7.50
C TRP A 56 -4.53 3.15 7.79
N ASN A 57 -5.11 3.13 8.99
CA ASN A 57 -5.83 1.97 9.48
C ASN A 57 -4.89 0.74 9.30
N VAL A 58 -5.28 -0.31 8.58
CA VAL A 58 -4.38 -1.44 8.28
C VAL A 58 -3.69 -1.37 6.90
N ALA A 59 -3.81 -0.24 6.19
CA ALA A 59 -3.22 -0.07 4.87
C ALA A 59 -1.69 0.12 4.94
N GLU A 60 -0.99 -0.16 3.84
CA GLU A 60 0.45 0.11 3.76
C GLU A 60 0.74 1.62 3.85
N PRO A 61 1.66 2.06 4.73
CA PRO A 61 1.99 3.47 4.89
C PRO A 61 2.84 4.00 3.72
N ALA A 62 3.56 3.11 3.03
CA ALA A 62 4.28 3.39 1.80
C ALA A 62 4.42 2.09 0.96
N PRO A 63 4.59 2.18 -0.37
CA PRO A 63 4.71 1.00 -1.21
C PRO A 63 5.81 0.04 -0.74
N GLY A 64 5.42 -1.21 -0.44
CA GLY A 64 6.35 -2.24 0.02
C GLY A 64 6.63 -2.23 1.53
N VAL A 65 6.01 -1.32 2.28
CA VAL A 65 5.99 -1.32 3.74
C VAL A 65 4.69 -1.99 4.18
N ALA A 66 4.79 -3.08 4.94
CA ALA A 66 3.59 -3.75 5.44
C ALA A 66 2.76 -2.81 6.32
N GLY A 67 1.44 -3.00 6.34
CA GLY A 67 0.52 -2.20 7.18
C GLY A 67 0.70 -2.41 8.69
N ASP A 68 1.49 -3.41 9.08
CA ASP A 68 1.90 -3.68 10.46
C ASP A 68 3.43 -3.86 10.52
N HIS A 69 4.01 -3.77 11.72
CA HIS A 69 5.44 -4.01 11.98
C HIS A 69 6.37 -3.03 11.25
N PHE A 70 5.97 -1.78 11.14
CA PHE A 70 6.73 -0.73 10.49
C PHE A 70 7.19 0.35 11.48
N SER A 71 8.07 1.21 10.99
CA SER A 71 8.39 2.46 11.67
C SER A 71 8.55 3.58 10.66
N VAL A 72 8.26 4.80 11.13
CA VAL A 72 8.44 6.02 10.35
C VAL A 72 9.21 7.05 11.15
N VAL A 73 10.19 7.66 10.52
CA VAL A 73 10.87 8.85 11.05
C VAL A 73 10.55 10.02 10.12
N TRP A 74 9.76 10.98 10.59
CA TRP A 74 9.64 12.27 9.94
C TRP A 74 10.64 13.24 10.52
N THR A 75 11.38 13.93 9.66
CA THR A 75 12.38 14.90 10.07
C THR A 75 12.41 16.12 9.16
N GLY A 76 12.73 17.26 9.75
CA GLY A 76 12.83 18.54 9.07
C GLY A 76 12.92 19.69 10.06
N GLU A 77 12.34 20.82 9.68
CA GLU A 77 12.25 21.99 10.53
C GLU A 77 10.79 22.50 10.57
N VAL A 78 10.41 23.11 11.69
CA VAL A 78 9.13 23.80 11.87
C VAL A 78 9.38 25.30 12.11
N GLU A 79 8.54 26.14 11.51
CA GLU A 79 8.57 27.60 11.67
C GLU A 79 7.29 28.10 12.34
N ALA A 80 7.41 28.82 13.45
CA ALA A 80 6.25 29.37 14.15
C ALA A 80 5.72 30.65 13.46
N PRO A 81 4.40 30.80 13.26
CA PRO A 81 3.81 32.01 12.67
C PRO A 81 3.87 33.24 13.58
N ALA A 82 4.04 33.02 14.89
CA ALA A 82 4.04 34.04 15.92
C ALA A 82 5.05 33.69 17.02
N THR A 83 5.47 34.69 17.78
CA THR A 83 6.32 34.49 18.97
C THR A 83 5.42 34.16 20.17
N GLY A 84 5.79 33.14 20.93
CA GLY A 84 5.16 32.78 22.20
C GLY A 84 5.21 31.28 22.45
N ASP A 85 4.40 30.82 23.40
CA ASP A 85 4.41 29.42 23.83
C ASP A 85 3.52 28.56 22.94
N PHE A 86 4.12 27.53 22.33
CA PHE A 86 3.42 26.54 21.51
C PHE A 86 3.36 25.20 22.22
N THR A 87 2.20 24.56 22.17
CA THR A 87 2.01 23.20 22.68
C THR A 87 1.84 22.26 21.49
N PHE A 88 2.73 21.26 21.40
CA PHE A 88 2.67 20.21 20.38
C PHE A 88 1.96 18.97 20.92
N SER A 89 1.24 18.29 20.04
CA SER A 89 0.65 17.00 20.35
C SER A 89 0.83 16.01 19.21
N ILE A 90 0.95 14.72 19.57
CA ILE A 90 1.10 13.62 18.62
C ILE A 90 0.09 12.51 18.86
N GLU A 91 -0.38 11.92 17.77
CA GLU A 91 -0.96 10.58 17.74
C GLU A 91 0.03 9.67 17.01
N ALA A 92 0.20 8.44 17.49
CA ALA A 92 1.14 7.44 16.96
C ALA A 92 0.46 6.05 16.97
N GLY A 93 0.92 5.14 16.11
CA GLY A 93 0.32 3.81 15.95
C GLY A 93 0.32 3.00 17.25
N GLU A 94 1.51 2.82 17.83
CA GLU A 94 1.65 2.23 19.18
C GLU A 94 2.55 3.06 20.10
N ARG A 95 3.68 3.54 19.59
CA ARG A 95 4.63 4.36 20.34
C ARG A 95 5.14 5.50 19.48
N GLY A 96 5.20 6.69 20.06
CA GLY A 96 5.59 7.90 19.37
C GLY A 96 6.54 8.76 20.19
N HIS A 97 7.54 9.36 19.55
CA HIS A 97 8.42 10.33 20.17
C HIS A 97 8.55 11.57 19.31
N LEU A 98 8.18 12.72 19.86
CA LEU A 98 8.37 14.01 19.21
C LEU A 98 9.54 14.76 19.86
N TYR A 99 10.51 15.12 19.03
CA TYR A 99 11.64 15.95 19.39
C TYR A 99 11.54 17.31 18.71
N LEU A 100 11.87 18.36 19.45
CA LEU A 100 12.06 19.71 18.94
C LEU A 100 13.39 20.24 19.44
N ALA A 101 14.23 20.79 18.56
CA ALA A 101 15.58 21.21 18.91
C ALA A 101 16.37 20.12 19.67
N GLU A 102 16.22 18.86 19.22
CA GLU A 102 16.80 17.64 19.80
C GLU A 102 16.29 17.24 21.20
N GLN A 103 15.39 18.03 21.80
CA GLN A 103 14.77 17.73 23.09
C GLN A 103 13.48 16.94 22.89
N LEU A 104 13.27 15.88 23.67
CA LEU A 104 11.99 15.15 23.68
C LEU A 104 10.92 16.04 24.32
N ILE A 105 9.87 16.37 23.56
CA ILE A 105 8.80 17.27 24.02
C ILE A 105 7.44 16.58 24.18
N ALA A 106 7.20 15.47 23.49
CA ALA A 106 6.00 14.64 23.67
C ALA A 106 6.33 13.15 23.43
N GLU A 107 5.67 12.28 24.18
CA GLU A 107 5.88 10.83 24.12
C GLU A 107 4.54 10.09 24.25
N ALA A 108 4.17 9.31 23.23
CA ALA A 108 3.03 8.41 23.26
C ALA A 108 3.48 7.02 23.71
N ARG A 109 2.89 6.53 24.81
CA ARG A 109 3.25 5.26 25.46
C ARG A 109 2.08 4.28 25.42
N GLU A 110 2.29 3.13 24.77
CA GLU A 110 1.38 1.98 24.66
C GLU A 110 -0.02 2.25 24.07
N ARG A 111 -0.58 1.25 23.39
CA ARG A 111 -1.90 1.34 22.75
C ARG A 111 -3.02 1.38 23.79
N ARG A 112 -3.49 2.59 24.13
CA ARG A 112 -4.89 2.83 24.53
C ARG A 112 -5.53 3.54 23.36
N GLU A 113 -6.52 2.91 22.73
CA GLU A 113 -7.26 3.39 21.56
C GLU A 113 -7.33 4.93 21.57
N THR A 114 -6.52 5.60 20.72
CA THR A 114 -6.52 7.06 20.49
C THR A 114 -5.97 7.99 21.58
N ALA A 115 -5.01 7.56 22.41
CA ALA A 115 -4.36 8.49 23.35
C ALA A 115 -3.38 9.45 22.66
N GLU A 116 -3.83 10.67 22.38
CA GLU A 116 -2.96 11.78 22.02
C GLU A 116 -1.97 12.09 23.15
N ALA A 117 -0.68 12.16 22.83
CA ALA A 117 0.34 12.65 23.73
C ALA A 117 0.57 14.14 23.50
N THR A 118 0.37 14.95 24.54
CA THR A 118 0.57 16.40 24.49
C THR A 118 1.77 16.80 25.34
N GLY A 119 2.66 17.60 24.75
CA GLY A 119 3.84 18.11 25.43
C GLY A 119 3.57 19.32 26.33
N LEU A 120 4.59 19.75 27.06
CA LEU A 120 4.57 21.06 27.73
C LEU A 120 4.73 22.20 26.72
N PRO A 121 4.24 23.42 27.02
CA PRO A 121 4.46 24.58 26.15
C PRO A 121 5.94 24.86 25.93
N VAL A 122 6.31 25.14 24.68
CA VAL A 122 7.68 25.46 24.25
C VAL A 122 7.71 26.87 23.68
N PRO A 123 8.61 27.76 24.16
CA PRO A 123 8.71 29.12 23.65
C PRO A 123 9.37 29.15 22.27
N LEU A 124 8.64 29.63 21.26
CA LEU A 124 9.13 29.79 19.88
C LEU A 124 9.15 31.26 19.46
N GLN A 125 10.04 31.60 18.54
CA GLN A 125 10.16 32.93 17.94
C GLN A 125 9.60 32.89 16.51
N ALA A 126 8.79 33.89 16.16
CA ALA A 126 8.24 34.03 14.82
C ALA A 126 9.35 34.03 13.75
N GLY A 127 9.15 33.27 12.67
CA GLY A 127 10.10 33.19 11.55
C GLY A 127 11.40 32.43 11.83
N LYS A 128 11.63 31.97 13.06
CA LYS A 128 12.76 31.09 13.39
C LYS A 128 12.37 29.64 13.12
N LYS A 129 13.27 28.91 12.46
CA LYS A 129 13.14 27.48 12.20
C LYS A 129 13.77 26.66 13.31
N TYR A 130 13.07 25.63 13.74
CA TYR A 130 13.50 24.69 14.78
C TYR A 130 13.49 23.29 14.21
N SER A 131 14.54 22.51 14.47
CA SER A 131 14.58 21.11 14.05
C SER A 131 13.42 20.34 14.71
N VAL A 132 12.71 19.55 13.92
CA VAL A 132 11.64 18.66 14.38
C VAL A 132 11.92 17.24 13.91
N LYS A 133 11.71 16.28 14.80
CA LYS A 133 11.78 14.85 14.49
C LYS A 133 10.64 14.13 15.19
N PHE A 134 9.79 13.48 14.41
CA PHE A 134 8.71 12.63 14.92
C PHE A 134 9.02 11.18 14.53
N VAL A 135 9.13 10.31 15.54
CA VAL A 135 9.31 8.88 15.36
C VAL A 135 8.01 8.19 15.71
N ASP A 136 7.51 7.37 14.80
CA ASP A 136 6.34 6.52 14.95
C ASP A 136 6.74 5.05 14.81
N LEU A 137 6.23 4.21 15.72
CA LEU A 137 6.49 2.78 15.78
C LEU A 137 5.16 2.06 15.83
N ASP A 138 4.97 1.13 14.90
CA ASP A 138 3.76 0.33 14.79
C ASP A 138 4.08 -1.15 14.67
N SER A 139 3.65 -1.95 15.64
CA SER A 139 3.85 -3.41 15.61
C SER A 139 2.59 -4.17 15.19
N SER A 140 1.38 -3.60 15.28
CA SER A 140 0.13 -4.33 14.99
C SER A 140 -1.14 -3.47 14.93
N GLY A 141 -2.00 -3.79 13.97
CA GLY A 141 -3.38 -3.30 13.86
C GLY A 141 -3.48 -1.89 13.26
N ASP A 142 -4.62 -1.24 13.49
CA ASP A 142 -4.89 0.07 12.90
C ASP A 142 -3.86 1.13 13.33
N SER A 143 -3.21 1.76 12.35
CA SER A 143 -2.15 2.75 12.57
C SER A 143 -2.56 4.17 12.18
N ARG A 144 -2.20 5.14 13.03
CA ARG A 144 -2.44 6.58 12.85
C ARG A 144 -1.22 7.37 13.26
N ALA A 145 -0.88 8.40 12.49
CA ALA A 145 0.17 9.32 12.83
C ALA A 145 -0.31 10.76 12.58
N ARG A 146 -0.38 11.57 13.65
CA ARG A 146 -0.80 12.97 13.56
C ARG A 146 0.16 13.85 14.33
N LEU A 147 0.53 14.99 13.74
CA LEU A 147 1.30 16.04 14.40
C LEU A 147 0.50 17.34 14.43
N CYS A 148 0.12 17.75 15.63
CA CYS A 148 -0.63 18.97 15.87
C CYS A 148 0.18 19.96 16.72
N TRP A 149 -0.26 21.21 16.67
CA TRP A 149 0.19 22.25 17.58
C TRP A 149 -0.96 23.20 17.96
N SER A 150 -0.77 23.99 19.00
CA SER A 150 -1.57 25.17 19.36
C SER A 150 -0.64 26.25 19.89
N GLY A 151 -1.06 27.51 19.86
CA GLY A 151 -0.18 28.61 20.28
C GLY A 151 -0.90 29.96 20.36
N PRO A 152 -0.15 31.08 20.46
CA PRO A 152 -0.72 32.40 20.63
C PRO A 152 -1.68 32.76 19.48
N GLY A 153 -2.97 32.91 19.79
CA GLY A 153 -4.00 33.22 18.79
C GLY A 153 -4.30 32.10 17.79
N LEU A 154 -3.72 30.90 17.99
CA LEU A 154 -3.83 29.76 17.08
C LEU A 154 -4.53 28.59 17.79
N PRO A 155 -5.76 28.20 17.37
CA PRO A 155 -6.40 27.00 17.91
C PRO A 155 -5.58 25.76 17.53
N LYS A 156 -5.81 24.67 18.26
CA LYS A 156 -5.16 23.40 17.96
C LYS A 156 -5.49 22.95 16.53
N SER A 157 -4.46 22.67 15.74
CA SER A 157 -4.58 22.17 14.38
C SER A 157 -3.42 21.24 14.02
N VAL A 158 -3.59 20.43 12.98
CA VAL A 158 -2.45 19.82 12.27
C VAL A 158 -1.50 20.93 11.84
N ILE A 159 -0.19 20.70 11.94
CA ILE A 159 0.80 21.68 11.49
C ILE A 159 0.71 21.77 9.96
N PRO A 160 0.35 22.94 9.39
CA PRO A 160 0.15 23.05 7.97
C PRO A 160 1.49 22.96 7.21
N ARG A 161 1.45 22.46 5.97
CA ARG A 161 2.60 22.34 5.08
C ARG A 161 3.47 23.59 5.04
N GLY A 162 2.85 24.77 5.00
CA GLY A 162 3.56 26.06 4.95
C GLY A 162 4.53 26.28 6.11
N GLN A 163 4.35 25.59 7.23
CA GLN A 163 5.20 25.71 8.42
C GLN A 163 6.19 24.55 8.58
N LEU A 164 6.23 23.60 7.64
CA LEU A 164 7.10 22.43 7.68
C LEU A 164 8.13 22.49 6.53
N PHE A 165 9.40 22.35 6.87
CA PHE A 165 10.50 22.41 5.90
C PHE A 165 11.26 21.09 5.89
N ALA A 166 11.25 20.44 4.74
CA ALA A 166 11.82 19.13 4.55
C ALA A 166 13.35 19.19 4.60
N ARG A 167 13.93 18.54 5.61
CA ARG A 167 15.37 18.50 5.84
C ARG A 167 15.73 17.18 6.52
N SER A 168 16.87 16.61 6.14
CA SER A 168 17.41 15.48 6.88
C SER A 168 18.21 15.98 8.07
N LEU A 169 17.95 15.38 9.24
CA LEU A 169 18.76 15.54 10.45
C LEU A 169 19.52 14.25 10.80
N LEU A 170 19.50 13.26 9.92
CA LEU A 170 20.19 11.98 10.12
C LEU A 170 21.65 12.12 9.67
N PRO A 171 22.64 11.69 10.47
CA PRO A 171 24.07 11.83 10.13
C PRO A 171 24.47 11.20 8.78
N GLU A 172 23.86 10.05 8.46
CA GLU A 172 24.13 9.25 7.25
C GLU A 172 23.31 9.69 6.02
N HIS A 173 22.55 10.79 6.13
CA HIS A 173 21.67 11.25 5.06
C HIS A 173 21.63 12.77 4.94
N THR A 174 21.94 13.27 3.74
CA THR A 174 21.84 14.69 3.42
C THR A 174 20.62 14.95 2.55
N ALA A 175 20.00 16.13 2.70
CA ALA A 175 18.83 16.52 1.92
C ALA A 175 18.90 17.96 1.41
N ASN A 176 18.47 18.20 0.17
CA ASN A 176 18.26 19.53 -0.39
C ASN A 176 16.88 19.61 -1.07
N ILE A 177 15.86 20.02 -0.31
CA ILE A 177 14.46 20.06 -0.74
C ILE A 177 13.98 21.52 -0.67
N ALA A 178 14.15 22.27 -1.76
CA ALA A 178 13.76 23.68 -1.84
C ALA A 178 12.58 23.96 -2.77
N THR A 179 12.25 23.03 -3.69
CA THR A 179 11.25 23.24 -4.74
C THR A 179 10.06 22.30 -4.59
N ASN A 180 8.88 22.76 -5.04
CA ASN A 180 7.66 21.95 -5.14
C ASN A 180 7.45 21.40 -6.56
N ARG A 181 8.53 21.24 -7.33
CA ARG A 181 8.52 20.80 -8.74
C ARG A 181 9.70 19.87 -8.99
N GLY A 182 9.45 18.77 -9.69
CA GLY A 182 10.38 17.65 -9.85
C GLY A 182 9.93 16.42 -9.07
N LEU A 183 10.78 15.40 -9.01
CA LEU A 183 10.55 14.18 -8.23
C LEU A 183 11.55 14.09 -7.09
N LEU A 184 11.13 13.47 -5.99
CA LEU A 184 12.02 13.14 -4.89
C LEU A 184 12.93 11.99 -5.31
N ALA A 185 14.22 12.26 -5.43
CA ALA A 185 15.25 11.32 -5.83
C ALA A 185 16.05 10.88 -4.61
N THR A 186 16.05 9.59 -4.31
CA THR A 186 16.95 8.97 -3.33
C THR A 186 18.04 8.23 -4.06
N TYR A 187 19.27 8.72 -3.90
CA TYR A 187 20.50 8.10 -4.39
C TYR A 187 21.07 7.21 -3.30
N TYR A 188 21.46 5.98 -3.65
CA TYR A 188 22.03 4.98 -2.75
C TYR A 188 23.47 4.68 -3.16
N LYS A 189 24.40 4.63 -2.20
CA LYS A 189 25.79 4.18 -2.41
C LYS A 189 25.88 2.65 -2.49
N GLY A 190 25.13 2.08 -3.43
CA GLY A 190 25.08 0.65 -3.75
C GLY A 190 24.13 0.42 -4.92
N ALA A 191 24.46 -0.51 -5.82
CA ALA A 191 23.64 -0.85 -6.98
C ALA A 191 22.35 -1.65 -6.64
N ASP A 192 22.13 -1.97 -5.37
CA ASP A 192 21.06 -2.81 -4.82
C ASP A 192 20.08 -2.03 -3.93
N PHE A 193 20.06 -0.69 -4.03
CA PHE A 193 19.24 0.21 -3.21
C PHE A 193 19.57 0.15 -1.71
N MET A 194 20.85 -0.09 -1.39
CA MET A 194 21.38 -0.14 -0.02
C MET A 194 22.53 0.85 0.18
N GLY A 195 22.91 1.04 1.45
CA GLY A 195 24.04 1.89 1.86
C GLY A 195 23.64 3.32 2.23
N GLU A 196 24.65 4.19 2.34
CA GLU A 196 24.44 5.63 2.58
C GLU A 196 23.58 6.25 1.49
N THR A 197 22.78 7.25 1.87
CA THR A 197 21.79 7.85 0.97
C THR A 197 21.88 9.37 0.89
N LEU A 198 21.54 9.91 -0.26
CA LEU A 198 21.33 11.35 -0.50
C LEU A 198 19.94 11.51 -1.11
N THR A 199 19.12 12.40 -0.55
CA THR A 199 17.83 12.75 -1.15
C THR A 199 17.80 14.19 -1.64
N ARG A 200 17.32 14.39 -2.86
CA ARG A 200 17.10 15.74 -3.43
C ARG A 200 15.85 15.76 -4.30
N VAL A 201 15.46 16.94 -4.75
CA VAL A 201 14.44 17.06 -5.80
C VAL A 201 15.14 17.22 -7.14
N ASP A 202 14.89 16.28 -8.05
CA ASP A 202 15.34 16.36 -9.43
C ASP A 202 14.22 16.96 -10.30
N PRO A 203 14.41 18.13 -10.94
CA PRO A 203 13.36 18.80 -11.72
C PRO A 203 12.83 17.97 -12.89
N VAL A 204 13.69 17.16 -13.50
CA VAL A 204 13.38 16.22 -14.59
C VAL A 204 14.19 14.94 -14.39
N ILE A 205 13.75 13.85 -15.01
CA ILE A 205 14.61 12.66 -15.19
C ILE A 205 15.21 12.74 -16.59
N ASP A 206 16.37 13.37 -16.69
CA ASP A 206 17.18 13.46 -17.91
C ASP A 206 18.66 13.47 -17.54
N PHE A 207 19.17 12.29 -17.19
CA PHE A 207 20.50 12.13 -16.64
C PHE A 207 21.42 11.33 -17.56
N ASN A 208 22.64 11.82 -17.68
CA ASN A 208 23.76 11.10 -18.26
C ASN A 208 24.95 11.17 -17.28
N TRP A 209 25.33 10.02 -16.74
CA TRP A 209 26.45 9.84 -15.81
C TRP A 209 27.64 9.13 -16.45
N SER A 210 27.74 9.12 -17.78
CA SER A 210 28.89 8.49 -18.45
C SER A 210 30.22 9.14 -18.03
N ASP A 211 30.23 10.47 -17.87
CA ASP A 211 31.44 11.24 -17.60
C ASP A 211 31.41 12.01 -16.27
N GLN A 212 30.41 11.78 -15.41
CA GLN A 212 30.27 12.49 -14.14
C GLN A 212 29.61 11.63 -13.06
N ASP A 213 30.01 11.86 -11.81
CA ASP A 213 29.38 11.24 -10.65
C ASP A 213 27.96 11.79 -10.43
N PRO A 214 27.02 11.00 -9.87
CA PRO A 214 25.63 11.43 -9.72
C PRO A 214 25.42 12.52 -8.67
N ALA A 215 26.32 12.59 -7.68
CA ALA A 215 26.33 13.58 -6.62
C ALA A 215 27.70 13.61 -5.89
N PRO A 216 28.01 14.68 -5.13
CA PRO A 216 29.21 14.73 -4.30
C PRO A 216 29.31 13.52 -3.35
N GLY A 217 30.47 12.86 -3.34
CA GLY A 217 30.71 11.69 -2.50
C GLY A 217 30.17 10.37 -3.07
N PHE A 218 29.58 10.37 -4.26
CA PHE A 218 29.23 9.18 -5.03
C PHE A 218 30.28 8.90 -6.12
N THR A 219 30.32 7.67 -6.60
CA THR A 219 31.07 7.28 -7.80
C THR A 219 30.12 6.99 -8.94
N ARG A 220 30.54 7.23 -10.19
CA ARG A 220 29.75 6.90 -11.39
C ARG A 220 29.44 5.41 -11.58
N ALA A 221 30.13 4.53 -10.85
CA ALA A 221 29.82 3.11 -10.75
C ALA A 221 29.28 2.77 -9.36
N ASN A 222 28.56 1.65 -9.27
CA ASN A 222 28.01 1.09 -8.03
C ASN A 222 27.10 2.06 -7.26
N PHE A 223 26.05 2.55 -7.91
CA PHE A 223 25.00 3.34 -7.27
C PHE A 223 23.63 2.92 -7.79
N SER A 224 22.59 3.30 -7.07
CA SER A 224 21.22 3.20 -7.56
C SER A 224 20.42 4.44 -7.19
N VAL A 225 19.35 4.69 -7.95
CA VAL A 225 18.50 5.86 -7.77
C VAL A 225 17.05 5.43 -7.84
N ARG A 226 16.27 5.91 -6.89
CA ARG A 226 14.81 5.81 -6.90
C ARG A 226 14.23 7.22 -6.93
N TRP A 227 13.53 7.54 -8.00
CA TRP A 227 12.67 8.73 -8.06
C TRP A 227 11.26 8.35 -7.67
N SER A 228 10.63 9.17 -6.85
CA SER A 228 9.26 9.00 -6.40
C SER A 228 8.54 10.34 -6.34
N GLY A 229 7.22 10.30 -6.53
CA GLY A 229 6.37 11.48 -6.51
C GLY A 229 5.13 11.26 -7.35
N GLN A 230 4.66 12.32 -8.00
CA GLN A 230 3.52 12.26 -8.92
C GLN A 230 3.83 12.97 -10.23
N PHE A 231 3.13 12.58 -11.29
CA PHE A 231 3.05 13.37 -12.50
C PHE A 231 1.60 13.67 -12.90
N LYS A 232 1.39 14.78 -13.60
CA LYS A 232 0.06 15.25 -14.02
C LYS A 232 -0.07 15.27 -15.54
N ALA A 233 -1.16 14.72 -16.06
CA ALA A 233 -1.51 14.85 -17.48
C ALA A 233 -2.31 16.12 -17.76
N ASP A 234 -2.12 16.73 -18.93
CA ASP A 234 -2.90 17.90 -19.35
C ASP A 234 -4.13 17.52 -20.18
N TYR A 235 -4.12 16.34 -20.81
CA TYR A 235 -5.18 15.87 -21.68
C TYR A 235 -5.68 14.49 -21.22
N SER A 236 -6.97 14.20 -21.50
CA SER A 236 -7.56 12.89 -21.28
C SER A 236 -7.33 12.03 -22.52
N GLU A 237 -6.19 11.35 -22.59
CA GLU A 237 -5.72 10.67 -23.79
C GLU A 237 -4.96 9.38 -23.44
N GLU A 238 -4.69 8.55 -24.45
CA GLU A 238 -3.65 7.53 -24.34
C GLU A 238 -2.28 8.21 -24.41
N TYR A 239 -1.53 8.12 -23.32
CA TYR A 239 -0.15 8.57 -23.26
C TYR A 239 0.78 7.38 -23.47
N ALA A 240 1.89 7.62 -24.17
CA ALA A 240 3.04 6.73 -24.16
C ALA A 240 4.09 7.28 -23.20
N LEU A 241 4.58 6.45 -22.29
CA LEU A 241 5.77 6.72 -21.48
C LEU A 241 6.96 6.01 -22.12
N TYR A 242 8.10 6.70 -22.14
CA TYR A 242 9.35 6.20 -22.68
C TYR A 242 10.43 6.26 -21.63
N ALA A 243 11.14 5.16 -21.42
CA ALA A 243 12.33 5.08 -20.59
C ALA A 243 13.54 4.81 -21.48
N LEU A 244 14.46 5.76 -21.58
CA LEU A 244 15.76 5.57 -22.23
C LEU A 244 16.81 5.32 -21.14
N ALA A 245 17.43 4.14 -21.15
CA ALA A 245 18.42 3.77 -20.16
C ALA A 245 19.52 2.88 -20.73
N ASP A 246 20.73 3.02 -20.19
CA ASP A 246 21.89 2.17 -20.50
C ASP A 246 21.99 0.94 -19.59
N GLU A 247 21.45 1.08 -18.38
CA GLU A 247 21.44 0.08 -17.32
C GLU A 247 19.99 -0.26 -16.92
N PRO A 248 19.75 -1.26 -16.06
CA PRO A 248 18.40 -1.70 -15.71
C PRO A 248 17.50 -0.57 -15.23
N VAL A 249 16.32 -0.44 -15.84
CA VAL A 249 15.32 0.58 -15.50
C VAL A 249 13.95 -0.04 -15.27
N ARG A 250 13.24 0.46 -14.26
CA ARG A 250 11.85 0.07 -13.97
C ARG A 250 11.00 1.30 -13.69
N VAL A 251 9.78 1.31 -14.22
CA VAL A 251 8.82 2.42 -14.07
C VAL A 251 7.49 1.88 -13.56
N TRP A 252 6.96 2.48 -12.51
CA TRP A 252 5.65 2.18 -11.96
C TRP A 252 4.75 3.40 -12.03
N ILE A 253 3.49 3.16 -12.40
CA ILE A 253 2.39 4.14 -12.28
C ILE A 253 1.35 3.57 -11.33
N ASP A 254 0.99 4.33 -10.29
CA ASP A 254 0.06 3.93 -9.23
C ASP A 254 0.37 2.56 -8.59
N GLY A 255 1.66 2.25 -8.49
CA GLY A 255 2.15 1.00 -7.91
C GLY A 255 2.18 -0.18 -8.90
N LYS A 256 1.58 -0.07 -10.08
CA LYS A 256 1.67 -1.09 -11.14
C LYS A 256 2.97 -0.92 -11.92
N LEU A 257 3.76 -2.00 -12.03
CA LEU A 257 4.95 -2.04 -12.88
C LEU A 257 4.51 -1.91 -14.34
N LEU A 258 4.89 -0.81 -14.97
CA LEU A 258 4.53 -0.51 -16.35
C LEU A 258 5.68 -0.90 -17.29
N ILE A 259 6.90 -0.39 -17.04
CA ILE A 259 8.10 -0.75 -17.80
C ILE A 259 9.03 -1.55 -16.88
N ASP A 260 9.43 -2.74 -17.32
CA ASP A 260 10.45 -3.55 -16.66
C ASP A 260 11.54 -3.95 -17.65
N ARG A 261 12.71 -3.31 -17.51
CA ARG A 261 13.92 -3.66 -18.25
C ARG A 261 15.04 -4.02 -17.29
N SER A 262 14.77 -4.97 -16.41
CA SER A 262 15.76 -5.53 -15.49
C SER A 262 16.98 -6.17 -16.19
N ASP A 263 16.86 -6.45 -17.50
CA ASP A 263 17.84 -7.08 -18.37
C ASP A 263 18.66 -6.09 -19.24
N GLN A 264 18.40 -4.78 -19.15
CA GLN A 264 19.09 -3.77 -19.97
C GLN A 264 20.59 -3.70 -19.63
N THR A 265 21.44 -3.77 -20.66
CA THR A 265 22.92 -3.74 -20.54
C THR A 265 23.60 -2.82 -21.55
N TRP A 266 22.81 -2.06 -22.30
CA TRP A 266 23.25 -1.10 -23.33
C TRP A 266 22.18 -0.02 -23.51
N LEU A 267 22.49 1.11 -24.15
CA LEU A 267 21.55 2.23 -24.29
C LEU A 267 20.32 1.89 -25.14
N GLY A 268 19.19 1.64 -24.48
CA GLY A 268 17.94 1.25 -25.13
C GLY A 268 16.74 2.08 -24.67
N GLU A 269 15.81 2.32 -25.59
CA GLU A 269 14.51 2.93 -25.29
C GLU A 269 13.43 1.86 -25.13
N SER A 270 12.65 1.97 -24.08
CA SER A 270 11.42 1.18 -23.86
C SER A 270 10.22 2.09 -23.84
N LYS A 271 9.08 1.58 -24.32
CA LYS A 271 7.84 2.33 -24.45
C LYS A 271 6.68 1.50 -23.94
N GLU A 272 5.82 2.10 -23.13
CA GLU A 272 4.54 1.52 -22.73
C GLU A 272 3.44 2.59 -22.75
N SER A 273 2.19 2.19 -22.98
CA SER A 273 1.06 3.12 -23.10
C SER A 273 0.05 2.94 -21.98
N LEU A 274 -0.59 4.03 -21.56
CA LEU A 274 -1.63 4.06 -20.55
C LEU A 274 -2.62 5.20 -20.78
N SER A 275 -3.88 4.99 -20.43
CA SER A 275 -4.89 6.06 -20.45
C SER A 275 -4.74 6.95 -19.22
N LEU A 276 -4.61 8.26 -19.45
CA LEU A 276 -4.57 9.27 -18.41
C LEU A 276 -5.75 10.24 -18.58
N ALA A 277 -6.19 10.85 -17.47
CA ALA A 277 -7.21 11.87 -17.44
C ALA A 277 -6.57 13.25 -17.20
N ALA A 278 -7.08 14.26 -17.90
CA ALA A 278 -6.63 15.64 -17.77
C ALA A 278 -6.75 16.13 -16.32
N GLY A 279 -5.70 16.77 -15.82
CA GLY A 279 -5.68 17.37 -14.48
C GLY A 279 -5.38 16.38 -13.34
N GLU A 280 -5.53 15.08 -13.57
CA GLU A 280 -5.28 14.04 -12.56
C GLU A 280 -3.77 13.84 -12.33
N LYS A 281 -3.42 13.55 -11.08
CA LYS A 281 -2.06 13.23 -10.66
C LYS A 281 -1.91 11.74 -10.40
N TYR A 282 -0.92 11.15 -11.04
CA TYR A 282 -0.63 9.72 -10.95
C TYR A 282 0.67 9.51 -10.19
N ARG A 283 0.71 8.54 -9.26
CA ARG A 283 1.96 8.22 -8.55
C ARG A 283 2.95 7.65 -9.54
N LEU A 284 4.16 8.20 -9.53
CA LEU A 284 5.27 7.78 -10.39
C LEU A 284 6.41 7.29 -9.51
N ARG A 285 6.91 6.10 -9.81
CA ARG A 285 8.20 5.61 -9.32
C ARG A 285 9.06 5.22 -10.51
N LEU A 286 10.31 5.65 -10.50
CA LEU A 286 11.33 5.17 -11.44
C LEU A 286 12.53 4.68 -10.64
N GLU A 287 13.07 3.53 -11.03
CA GLU A 287 14.28 2.98 -10.43
C GLU A 287 15.31 2.68 -11.50
N THR A 288 16.56 3.01 -11.22
CA THR A 288 17.72 2.61 -12.03
C THR A 288 18.88 2.24 -11.12
N ARG A 289 19.81 1.44 -11.65
CA ARG A 289 21.09 1.16 -10.99
C ARG A 289 22.23 1.26 -11.99
N SER A 290 23.45 1.53 -11.51
CA SER A 290 24.68 1.54 -12.28
C SER A 290 25.65 0.57 -11.62
N SER A 291 26.09 -0.44 -12.38
CA SER A 291 27.04 -1.44 -11.89
C SER A 291 28.46 -1.18 -12.40
N GLY A 292 28.59 -0.81 -13.68
CA GLY A 292 29.89 -0.65 -14.36
C GLY A 292 30.32 0.80 -14.64
N GLY A 293 29.46 1.79 -14.38
CA GLY A 293 29.62 3.15 -14.91
C GLY A 293 28.84 3.35 -16.21
N GLY A 294 28.75 4.59 -16.72
CA GLY A 294 28.11 4.84 -18.02
C GLY A 294 26.62 5.19 -17.99
N ALA A 295 25.95 5.03 -16.84
CA ALA A 295 24.49 5.03 -16.76
C ALA A 295 23.80 6.28 -17.34
N VAL A 296 22.79 6.02 -18.17
CA VAL A 296 21.83 7.00 -18.67
C VAL A 296 20.45 6.65 -18.11
N ALA A 297 19.68 7.66 -17.72
CA ALA A 297 18.28 7.50 -17.33
C ALA A 297 17.47 8.72 -17.79
N ARG A 298 16.54 8.53 -18.73
CA ARG A 298 15.61 9.56 -19.17
C ARG A 298 14.18 9.06 -19.16
N LEU A 299 13.26 9.90 -18.68
CA LEU A 299 11.82 9.65 -18.73
C LEU A 299 11.16 10.70 -19.63
N MET A 300 10.49 10.22 -20.67
CA MET A 300 9.79 11.04 -21.65
C MET A 300 8.34 10.56 -21.79
N TRP A 301 7.51 11.40 -22.40
CA TRP A 301 6.12 11.08 -22.68
C TRP A 301 5.66 11.64 -24.02
N SER A 302 4.58 11.10 -24.57
CA SER A 302 3.86 11.66 -25.71
C SER A 302 2.38 11.27 -25.64
N SER A 303 1.54 11.99 -26.39
CA SER A 303 0.12 11.69 -26.63
C SER A 303 -0.29 12.30 -27.99
N PRO A 304 -1.52 12.11 -28.48
CA PRO A 304 -2.02 12.83 -29.65
C PRO A 304 -1.81 14.35 -29.58
N SER A 305 -1.95 14.95 -28.39
CA SER A 305 -1.79 16.38 -28.15
C SER A 305 -0.42 16.79 -27.59
N VAL A 306 0.45 15.82 -27.25
CA VAL A 306 1.77 16.07 -26.66
C VAL A 306 2.87 15.41 -27.50
N PRO A 307 3.74 16.19 -28.17
CA PRO A 307 4.87 15.60 -28.89
C PRO A 307 5.83 14.91 -27.91
N LYS A 308 6.56 13.90 -28.39
CA LYS A 308 7.53 13.16 -27.57
C LYS A 308 8.59 14.11 -27.00
N ALA A 309 8.63 14.23 -25.67
CA ALA A 309 9.60 15.08 -24.97
C ALA A 309 9.84 14.57 -23.54
N THR A 310 10.94 14.99 -22.91
CA THR A 310 11.16 14.83 -21.47
C THR A 310 9.99 15.40 -20.68
N ILE A 311 9.53 14.69 -19.65
CA ILE A 311 8.43 15.20 -18.82
C ILE A 311 8.89 16.48 -18.10
N PRO A 312 8.25 17.63 -18.32
CA PRO A 312 8.76 18.90 -17.80
C PRO A 312 8.51 19.04 -16.29
N PRO A 313 9.31 19.83 -15.55
CA PRO A 313 9.18 19.98 -14.10
C PRO A 313 7.81 20.47 -13.64
N THR A 314 7.10 21.23 -14.49
CA THR A 314 5.75 21.73 -14.22
C THR A 314 4.71 20.61 -14.06
N HIS A 315 5.02 19.41 -14.52
CA HIS A 315 4.19 18.22 -14.43
C HIS A 315 4.66 17.24 -13.36
N LEU A 316 5.82 17.47 -12.73
CA LEU A 316 6.40 16.58 -11.74
C LEU A 316 6.28 17.19 -10.34
N PHE A 317 5.84 16.38 -9.38
CA PHE A 317 5.61 16.80 -7.99
C PHE A 317 6.35 15.87 -7.03
N PRO A 318 7.17 16.39 -6.10
CA PRO A 318 8.04 15.56 -5.26
C PRO A 318 7.29 14.90 -4.09
N SER A 319 6.16 15.45 -3.69
CA SER A 319 5.25 14.88 -2.71
C SER A 319 4.12 14.12 -3.42
N ALA A 320 3.68 13.03 -2.80
CA ALA A 320 2.31 12.57 -2.94
C ALA A 320 1.56 13.02 -1.67
N PRO A 321 0.33 13.56 -1.76
CA PRO A 321 -0.47 13.73 -0.56
C PRO A 321 -0.59 12.39 0.14
N ALA A 322 -0.72 12.42 1.47
CA ALA A 322 -1.07 11.23 2.24
C ALA A 322 -2.22 10.50 1.54
N PRO A 323 -2.19 9.16 1.42
CA PRO A 323 -3.42 8.45 1.12
C PRO A 323 -4.39 8.82 2.24
N THR A 324 -5.29 9.75 1.96
CA THR A 324 -6.43 10.00 2.82
C THR A 324 -7.29 8.78 2.59
N ALA A 325 -7.46 7.97 3.64
CA ALA A 325 -8.63 7.12 3.67
C ALA A 325 -9.80 8.07 3.38
N THR A 326 -10.47 7.87 2.25
CA THR A 326 -11.77 8.49 1.98
C THR A 326 -12.58 8.28 3.27
N PRO A 327 -13.22 9.31 3.85
CA PRO A 327 -13.96 9.13 5.10
C PRO A 327 -14.95 7.99 4.89
N ALA A 328 -14.61 6.83 5.44
CA ALA A 328 -15.43 5.65 5.35
C ALA A 328 -16.71 5.98 6.11
N LEU A 329 -17.84 5.86 5.43
CA LEU A 329 -19.14 5.86 6.05
C LEU A 329 -19.12 4.80 7.17
N ASN A 330 -19.30 5.27 8.41
CA ASN A 330 -19.56 4.49 9.63
C ASN A 330 -18.54 3.38 10.01
N PRO A 331 -17.81 3.51 11.12
CA PRO A 331 -16.85 2.51 11.62
C PRO A 331 -17.50 1.29 12.29
N SER A 332 -18.62 0.79 11.75
CA SER A 332 -19.35 -0.37 12.28
C SER A 332 -19.35 -1.57 11.34
N ALA A 333 -18.74 -1.47 10.14
CA ALA A 333 -18.94 -2.46 9.08
C ALA A 333 -17.68 -3.22 8.61
N GLU A 334 -16.45 -2.86 8.97
CA GLU A 334 -15.29 -3.50 8.34
C GLU A 334 -14.20 -3.92 9.34
N ALA A 335 -14.41 -5.10 9.90
CA ALA A 335 -13.36 -6.10 9.78
C ALA A 335 -13.06 -6.21 8.28
N ILE A 336 -11.90 -5.74 7.81
CA ILE A 336 -11.48 -5.96 6.42
C ILE A 336 -11.57 -7.45 6.17
N GLU A 337 -12.56 -7.86 5.39
CA GLU A 337 -13.16 -9.16 5.55
C GLU A 337 -12.21 -10.21 4.96
N LYS A 338 -11.30 -10.73 5.81
CA LYS A 338 -10.53 -11.91 5.50
C LYS A 338 -11.52 -12.95 5.00
N THR A 339 -11.30 -13.45 3.78
CA THR A 339 -12.13 -14.53 3.24
C THR A 339 -12.07 -15.67 4.24
N PRO A 340 -13.20 -16.12 4.81
CA PRO A 340 -13.17 -17.13 5.85
C PRO A 340 -12.59 -18.46 5.34
N PRO A 341 -12.26 -19.38 6.26
CA PRO A 341 -11.97 -20.76 5.89
C PRO A 341 -13.08 -21.34 5.00
N GLY A 342 -12.67 -22.09 3.99
CA GLY A 342 -13.59 -22.51 2.94
C GLY A 342 -12.88 -23.06 1.72
N ILE A 343 -13.62 -23.16 0.61
CA ILE A 343 -13.13 -23.68 -0.66
C ILE A 343 -13.46 -22.69 -1.76
N ILE A 344 -12.47 -22.40 -2.61
CA ILE A 344 -12.69 -21.67 -3.86
C ILE A 344 -12.69 -22.68 -5.01
N LEU A 345 -13.81 -22.77 -5.71
CA LEU A 345 -13.97 -23.61 -6.89
C LEU A 345 -13.30 -22.98 -8.11
N ARG A 346 -13.01 -23.81 -9.11
CA ARG A 346 -12.45 -23.31 -10.38
C ARG A 346 -13.39 -22.34 -11.08
N SER A 347 -14.71 -22.45 -10.89
CA SER A 347 -15.70 -21.51 -11.43
C SER A 347 -15.62 -20.12 -10.82
N GLY A 348 -14.89 -19.94 -9.71
CA GLY A 348 -14.86 -18.71 -8.92
C GLY A 348 -15.85 -18.70 -7.75
N ALA A 349 -16.73 -19.71 -7.64
CA ALA A 349 -17.60 -19.85 -6.48
C ALA A 349 -16.78 -20.09 -5.20
N PHE A 350 -17.20 -19.46 -4.11
CA PHE A 350 -16.65 -19.62 -2.77
C PHE A 350 -17.66 -20.36 -1.89
N ILE A 351 -17.21 -21.38 -1.18
CA ILE A 351 -18.00 -22.11 -0.19
C ILE A 351 -17.37 -21.88 1.17
N ALA A 352 -18.08 -21.18 2.06
CA ALA A 352 -17.67 -21.03 3.44
C ALA A 352 -17.91 -22.35 4.18
N CYS A 353 -16.84 -23.02 4.61
CA CYS A 353 -16.94 -24.31 5.28
C CYS A 353 -15.66 -24.69 6.01
N THR A 354 -15.76 -25.62 6.96
CA THR A 354 -14.58 -26.36 7.42
C THR A 354 -14.35 -27.55 6.51
N VAL A 355 -13.12 -27.71 6.01
CA VAL A 355 -12.70 -28.91 5.28
C VAL A 355 -12.35 -29.98 6.31
N GLU A 356 -13.22 -30.97 6.46
CA GLU A 356 -13.04 -32.05 7.45
C GLU A 356 -12.01 -33.08 6.98
N LYS A 357 -12.02 -33.37 5.68
CA LYS A 357 -11.10 -34.31 5.03
C LYS A 357 -11.01 -34.01 3.55
N ALA A 358 -9.81 -34.04 2.99
CA ALA A 358 -9.60 -33.98 1.56
C ALA A 358 -8.57 -35.02 1.11
N THR A 359 -8.88 -35.71 0.02
CA THR A 359 -7.97 -36.61 -0.69
C THR A 359 -7.58 -35.96 -2.02
N GLU A 360 -6.73 -36.61 -2.80
CA GLU A 360 -6.39 -36.15 -4.15
C GLU A 360 -7.60 -36.06 -5.08
N THR A 361 -8.70 -36.74 -4.76
CA THR A 361 -9.89 -36.86 -5.62
C THR A 361 -11.16 -36.25 -5.05
N SER A 362 -11.30 -36.19 -3.72
CA SER A 362 -12.55 -35.80 -3.06
C SER A 362 -12.32 -34.88 -1.87
N ILE A 363 -13.28 -34.01 -1.59
CA ILE A 363 -13.29 -33.13 -0.42
C ILE A 363 -14.61 -33.31 0.33
N ARG A 364 -14.50 -33.53 1.65
CA ARG A 364 -15.60 -33.52 2.60
C ARG A 364 -15.58 -32.23 3.39
N VAL A 365 -16.72 -31.59 3.47
CA VAL A 365 -16.91 -30.30 4.14
C VAL A 365 -18.02 -30.37 5.17
N SER A 366 -17.97 -29.47 6.14
CA SER A 366 -19.08 -29.19 7.04
C SER A 366 -20.05 -28.16 6.43
N GLY A 367 -21.13 -27.85 7.15
CA GLY A 367 -22.05 -26.77 6.79
C GLY A 367 -23.09 -27.16 5.73
N LEU A 368 -23.55 -26.17 4.97
CA LEU A 368 -24.67 -26.29 4.04
C LEU A 368 -24.41 -27.31 2.92
N PHE A 369 -23.15 -27.47 2.52
CA PHE A 369 -22.73 -28.31 1.40
C PHE A 369 -22.21 -29.69 1.82
N LYS A 370 -22.40 -30.11 3.08
CA LYS A 370 -21.86 -31.37 3.62
C LYS A 370 -22.25 -32.63 2.84
N ASN A 371 -23.41 -32.61 2.18
CA ASN A 371 -23.94 -33.73 1.42
C ASN A 371 -23.64 -33.63 -0.08
N ASN A 372 -22.96 -32.57 -0.52
CA ASN A 372 -22.63 -32.35 -1.92
C ASN A 372 -21.26 -32.96 -2.24
N PRO A 373 -21.15 -33.79 -3.29
CA PRO A 373 -19.86 -34.33 -3.70
C PRO A 373 -19.00 -33.22 -4.30
N ILE A 374 -17.91 -32.87 -3.62
CA ILE A 374 -16.90 -31.92 -4.13
C ILE A 374 -15.66 -32.70 -4.53
N THR A 375 -15.28 -32.64 -5.80
CA THR A 375 -14.08 -33.29 -6.31
C THR A 375 -12.92 -32.31 -6.33
N THR A 376 -11.73 -32.77 -5.93
CA THR A 376 -10.53 -31.91 -5.85
C THR A 376 -10.16 -31.31 -7.21
N VAL A 377 -10.51 -31.97 -8.33
CA VAL A 377 -10.29 -31.45 -9.70
C VAL A 377 -11.05 -30.16 -9.99
N ASN A 378 -12.17 -29.95 -9.31
CA ASN A 378 -13.03 -28.77 -9.46
C ASN A 378 -12.67 -27.65 -8.48
N VAL A 379 -11.66 -27.85 -7.64
CA VAL A 379 -11.24 -26.90 -6.62
C VAL A 379 -9.97 -26.19 -7.06
N ALA A 380 -10.00 -24.85 -6.97
CA ALA A 380 -8.84 -24.01 -7.18
C ALA A 380 -8.01 -23.89 -5.90
N ARG A 381 -8.68 -23.61 -4.76
CA ARG A 381 -8.01 -23.39 -3.47
C ARG A 381 -8.79 -23.96 -2.29
N ILE A 382 -8.06 -24.44 -1.29
CA ILE A 382 -8.58 -24.74 0.05
C ILE A 382 -8.06 -23.65 0.98
N LEU A 383 -8.94 -22.94 1.69
CA LEU A 383 -8.59 -21.93 2.69
C LEU A 383 -8.69 -22.58 4.07
N CYS A 384 -7.53 -22.86 4.68
CA CYS A 384 -7.48 -23.48 6.01
C CYS A 384 -7.72 -22.46 7.12
N GLN A 385 -7.31 -21.21 6.88
CA GLN A 385 -7.51 -20.07 7.78
C GLN A 385 -8.08 -18.88 7.01
N ALA A 386 -8.53 -17.86 7.73
CA ALA A 386 -9.05 -16.65 7.14
C ALA A 386 -7.94 -15.94 6.34
N LEU A 387 -8.19 -15.68 5.05
CA LEU A 387 -7.19 -15.21 4.10
C LEU A 387 -7.44 -13.74 3.74
N SER A 388 -6.45 -12.86 4.00
CA SER A 388 -6.52 -11.47 3.55
C SER A 388 -6.16 -11.32 2.07
N PRO A 389 -6.63 -10.28 1.37
CA PRO A 389 -6.26 -10.01 -0.02
C PRO A 389 -4.74 -9.91 -0.24
N ALA A 390 -4.00 -9.31 0.69
CA ALA A 390 -2.54 -9.20 0.61
C ALA A 390 -1.85 -10.56 0.66
N MET A 391 -2.30 -11.46 1.55
CA MET A 391 -1.78 -12.83 1.60
C MET A 391 -2.20 -13.63 0.37
N ALA A 392 -3.42 -13.45 -0.12
CA ALA A 392 -3.88 -14.08 -1.36
C ALA A 392 -3.03 -13.70 -2.57
N ALA A 393 -2.52 -12.46 -2.63
CA ALA A 393 -1.63 -11.98 -3.69
C ALA A 393 -0.23 -12.63 -3.68
N ARG A 394 0.19 -13.21 -2.54
CA ARG A 394 1.45 -13.98 -2.44
C ARG A 394 1.33 -15.39 -3.04
N MET A 395 0.12 -15.83 -3.38
CA MET A 395 -0.08 -17.07 -4.14
C MET A 395 0.36 -16.86 -5.59
N VAL A 396 1.26 -17.69 -6.08
CA VAL A 396 1.79 -17.57 -7.44
C VAL A 396 0.80 -18.16 -8.45
N PRO A 397 0.31 -17.40 -9.45
CA PRO A 397 -0.54 -17.93 -10.52
C PRO A 397 0.08 -19.14 -11.21
N GLY A 398 -0.73 -20.12 -11.57
CA GLY A 398 -0.28 -21.36 -12.23
C GLY A 398 0.48 -22.37 -11.35
N ARG A 399 0.87 -22.00 -10.12
CA ARG A 399 1.67 -22.89 -9.25
C ARG A 399 0.82 -23.57 -8.18
N LYS A 400 1.09 -24.86 -7.98
CA LYS A 400 0.49 -25.66 -6.90
C LYS A 400 1.40 -25.68 -5.69
N GLY A 401 0.80 -25.65 -4.50
CA GLY A 401 1.56 -25.57 -3.27
C GLY A 401 0.75 -25.09 -2.08
N VAL A 402 1.46 -24.64 -1.06
CA VAL A 402 0.88 -24.17 0.20
C VAL A 402 1.40 -22.78 0.51
N LEU A 403 0.48 -21.85 0.81
CA LEU A 403 0.80 -20.57 1.40
C LEU A 403 0.80 -20.71 2.93
N LEU A 404 1.95 -20.43 3.54
CA LEU A 404 2.13 -20.49 4.99
C LEU A 404 1.67 -19.19 5.67
N ALA A 405 1.40 -19.23 6.97
CA ALA A 405 0.99 -18.07 7.79
C ALA A 405 2.05 -16.97 7.86
N LYS A 406 3.33 -17.34 7.74
CA LYS A 406 4.46 -16.40 7.59
C LYS A 406 4.55 -15.81 6.16
N GLY A 407 3.74 -16.36 5.26
CA GLY A 407 3.51 -15.95 3.88
C GLY A 407 4.48 -16.54 2.84
N ASP A 408 5.38 -17.44 3.25
CA ASP A 408 6.15 -18.23 2.30
C ASP A 408 5.22 -19.15 1.49
N PHE A 409 5.49 -19.27 0.19
CA PHE A 409 4.80 -20.20 -0.68
C PHE A 409 5.69 -21.42 -0.95
N VAL A 410 5.23 -22.60 -0.54
CA VAL A 410 5.96 -23.86 -0.73
C VAL A 410 5.36 -24.62 -1.91
N ASP A 411 6.18 -24.85 -2.93
CA ASP A 411 5.77 -25.60 -4.11
C ASP A 411 5.64 -27.10 -3.86
N GLY A 412 4.54 -27.67 -4.35
CA GLY A 412 4.34 -29.11 -4.34
C GLY A 412 2.92 -29.56 -4.67
N GLU A 413 2.78 -30.86 -4.91
CA GLU A 413 1.49 -31.49 -5.19
C GLU A 413 0.76 -31.80 -3.88
N PHE A 414 -0.50 -31.39 -3.79
CA PHE A 414 -1.35 -31.74 -2.66
C PHE A 414 -1.60 -33.25 -2.60
N ARG A 415 -1.35 -33.86 -1.44
CA ARG A 415 -1.54 -35.30 -1.19
C ARG A 415 -2.72 -35.60 -0.27
N GLY A 416 -3.16 -34.63 0.51
CA GLY A 416 -4.35 -34.78 1.34
C GLY A 416 -4.40 -33.82 2.52
N LEU A 417 -5.58 -33.73 3.12
CA LEU A 417 -5.86 -33.09 4.40
C LEU A 417 -6.62 -34.12 5.24
N ASP A 418 -6.06 -34.51 6.38
CA ASP A 418 -6.71 -35.43 7.33
C ASP A 418 -6.52 -34.88 8.75
N GLY A 419 -7.63 -34.57 9.41
CA GLY A 419 -7.61 -33.75 10.62
C GLY A 419 -6.99 -32.39 10.36
N ASP A 420 -6.03 -31.98 11.19
CA ASP A 420 -5.36 -30.68 11.07
C ASP A 420 -4.04 -30.75 10.30
N GLN A 421 -3.85 -31.76 9.45
CA GLN A 421 -2.57 -31.95 8.75
C GLN A 421 -2.74 -31.90 7.23
N VAL A 422 -2.12 -30.89 6.61
CA VAL A 422 -2.01 -30.75 5.16
C VAL A 422 -0.73 -31.43 4.69
N LYS A 423 -0.85 -32.41 3.82
CA LYS A 423 0.27 -33.14 3.22
C LYS A 423 0.54 -32.65 1.80
N VAL A 424 1.77 -32.26 1.53
CA VAL A 424 2.23 -31.79 0.21
C VAL A 424 3.52 -32.47 -0.18
N SER A 425 3.58 -32.96 -1.40
CA SER A 425 4.75 -33.60 -2.00
C SER A 425 5.51 -32.55 -2.81
N SER A 426 6.61 -32.06 -2.26
CA SER A 426 7.51 -31.14 -2.94
C SER A 426 8.59 -31.90 -3.70
N VAL A 427 9.00 -31.39 -4.86
CA VAL A 427 10.13 -31.95 -5.63
C VAL A 427 11.44 -31.78 -4.85
N LEU A 428 11.61 -30.65 -4.15
CA LEU A 428 12.84 -30.32 -3.45
C LEU A 428 12.94 -30.99 -2.08
N PHE A 429 11.80 -31.17 -1.40
CA PHE A 429 11.78 -31.54 0.02
C PHE A 429 11.04 -32.84 0.32
N GLY A 430 10.57 -33.55 -0.72
CA GLY A 430 9.76 -34.75 -0.57
C GLY A 430 8.40 -34.47 0.08
N LEU A 431 7.85 -35.47 0.76
CA LEU A 431 6.57 -35.34 1.46
C LEU A 431 6.74 -34.49 2.73
N ARG A 432 6.00 -33.39 2.81
CA ARG A 432 5.89 -32.51 3.98
C ARG A 432 4.47 -32.52 4.54
N SER A 433 4.38 -32.29 5.84
CA SER A 433 3.13 -32.17 6.59
C SER A 433 3.15 -30.86 7.35
N TYR A 434 2.04 -30.11 7.32
CA TYR A 434 1.88 -28.82 7.96
C TYR A 434 0.60 -28.78 8.78
N ASP A 435 0.62 -28.08 9.92
CA ASP A 435 -0.58 -27.84 10.71
C ASP A 435 -1.52 -26.84 10.02
N ALA A 436 -2.72 -27.32 9.65
CA ALA A 436 -3.71 -26.55 8.91
C ALA A 436 -4.21 -25.31 9.66
N ARG A 437 -4.25 -25.35 11.00
CA ARG A 437 -4.82 -24.28 11.82
C ARG A 437 -3.79 -23.23 12.25
N LYS A 438 -2.50 -23.57 12.20
CA LYS A 438 -1.42 -22.70 12.67
C LYS A 438 -0.51 -22.24 11.54
N GLU A 439 -0.17 -23.14 10.63
CA GLU A 439 0.90 -22.92 9.66
C GLU A 439 0.38 -22.64 8.26
N VAL A 440 -0.78 -23.18 7.88
CA VAL A 440 -1.31 -23.07 6.52
C VAL A 440 -2.42 -22.04 6.43
N LEU A 441 -2.26 -21.03 5.57
CA LEU A 441 -3.37 -20.14 5.20
C LEU A 441 -4.22 -20.75 4.10
N ALA A 442 -3.56 -21.20 3.03
CA ALA A 442 -4.24 -21.72 1.85
C ALA A 442 -3.42 -22.78 1.11
N VAL A 443 -4.11 -23.72 0.47
CA VAL A 443 -3.56 -24.69 -0.47
C VAL A 443 -3.97 -24.31 -1.88
N ALA A 444 -3.00 -24.11 -2.78
CA ALA A 444 -3.21 -23.90 -4.20
C ALA A 444 -3.24 -25.26 -4.92
N LEU A 445 -4.39 -25.62 -5.50
CA LEU A 445 -4.58 -26.87 -6.22
C LEU A 445 -4.52 -26.66 -7.73
N ARG A 446 -5.22 -25.64 -8.22
CA ARG A 446 -5.40 -25.32 -9.65
C ARG A 446 -5.70 -23.85 -9.82
N GLU A 447 -5.55 -23.34 -11.04
CA GLU A 447 -6.02 -22.00 -11.37
C GLU A 447 -7.55 -21.94 -11.36
N ALA A 448 -8.07 -20.83 -10.82
CA ALA A 448 -9.44 -20.43 -11.02
C ALA A 448 -9.61 -19.96 -12.47
N SER A 449 -10.64 -20.46 -13.13
CA SER A 449 -11.06 -20.04 -14.46
C SER A 449 -12.52 -19.65 -14.32
N ALA A 450 -12.74 -18.39 -13.95
CA ALA A 450 -14.07 -17.87 -13.69
C ALA A 450 -14.97 -18.18 -14.88
N THR A 451 -16.03 -18.95 -14.64
CA THR A 451 -17.02 -19.24 -15.67
C THR A 451 -17.97 -18.05 -15.70
N ALA A 452 -18.26 -17.48 -16.88
CA ALA A 452 -19.26 -16.43 -17.00
C ALA A 452 -20.63 -16.99 -16.61
N ALA A 453 -21.04 -16.75 -15.38
CA ALA A 453 -22.35 -17.07 -14.84
C ALA A 453 -23.14 -15.77 -14.69
N PRO A 454 -24.36 -15.67 -15.24
CA PRO A 454 -25.18 -14.47 -15.16
C PRO A 454 -25.66 -14.17 -13.74
N TYR A 455 -25.67 -15.15 -12.84
CA TYR A 455 -26.16 -14.97 -11.48
C TYR A 455 -25.07 -15.25 -10.45
N GLU A 456 -24.90 -14.32 -9.51
CA GLU A 456 -24.20 -14.56 -8.26
C GLU A 456 -25.20 -14.69 -7.11
N ILE A 457 -25.06 -15.72 -6.30
CA ILE A 457 -25.90 -15.95 -5.11
C ILE A 457 -25.02 -15.86 -3.87
N GLN A 458 -25.29 -14.87 -3.03
CA GLN A 458 -24.63 -14.72 -1.74
C GLN A 458 -25.49 -15.37 -0.65
N LEU A 459 -24.86 -16.19 0.19
CA LEU A 459 -25.50 -16.87 1.31
C LEU A 459 -25.13 -16.22 2.64
N ARG A 460 -25.95 -16.45 3.66
CA ARG A 460 -25.75 -15.90 5.01
C ARG A 460 -24.51 -16.44 5.71
N ASP A 461 -24.04 -17.64 5.35
CA ASP A 461 -22.79 -18.20 5.84
C ASP A 461 -21.55 -17.61 5.15
N ARG A 462 -21.74 -16.62 4.26
CA ARG A 462 -20.74 -15.97 3.40
C ARG A 462 -20.26 -16.79 2.21
N SER A 463 -20.92 -17.90 1.88
CA SER A 463 -20.71 -18.56 0.59
C SER A 463 -21.19 -17.67 -0.56
N VAL A 464 -20.51 -17.78 -1.70
CA VAL A 464 -20.82 -17.08 -2.94
C VAL A 464 -20.86 -18.08 -4.09
N LEU A 465 -22.04 -18.32 -4.65
CA LEU A 465 -22.27 -19.31 -5.70
C LEU A 465 -22.43 -18.63 -7.06
N GLN A 466 -22.02 -19.33 -8.12
CA GLN A 466 -22.11 -18.84 -9.50
C GLN A 466 -23.12 -19.71 -10.27
N ALA A 467 -24.29 -19.16 -10.61
CA ALA A 467 -25.34 -19.93 -11.28
C ALA A 467 -25.58 -19.50 -12.73
N VAL A 468 -25.76 -20.51 -13.59
CA VAL A 468 -26.17 -20.36 -14.99
C VAL A 468 -27.67 -20.07 -15.08
N THR A 469 -28.45 -20.74 -14.23
CA THR A 469 -29.90 -20.55 -14.13
C THR A 469 -30.33 -20.57 -12.68
N ILE A 470 -31.39 -19.82 -12.38
CA ILE A 470 -32.04 -19.81 -11.08
C ILE A 470 -33.55 -20.00 -11.26
N ALA A 471 -34.20 -20.67 -10.32
CA ALA A 471 -35.65 -20.85 -10.27
C ALA A 471 -36.11 -20.86 -8.81
N PHE A 472 -37.17 -20.13 -8.49
CA PHE A 472 -37.78 -20.19 -7.17
C PHE A 472 -38.77 -21.36 -7.11
N GLU A 473 -38.58 -22.21 -6.11
CA GLU A 473 -39.52 -23.27 -5.74
C GLU A 473 -40.00 -23.06 -4.30
N ARG A 474 -41.00 -23.84 -3.88
CA ARG A 474 -41.57 -23.73 -2.52
C ARG A 474 -40.46 -23.87 -1.47
N GLY A 475 -40.15 -22.75 -0.80
CA GLY A 475 -39.17 -22.66 0.28
C GLY A 475 -37.69 -22.66 -0.13
N ALA A 476 -37.35 -22.67 -1.42
CA ALA A 476 -35.96 -22.72 -1.87
C ALA A 476 -35.72 -22.00 -3.20
N LEU A 477 -34.49 -21.51 -3.36
CA LEU A 477 -33.94 -21.16 -4.67
C LEU A 477 -33.22 -22.40 -5.23
N VAL A 478 -33.69 -22.89 -6.38
CA VAL A 478 -33.00 -23.92 -7.14
C VAL A 478 -32.08 -23.25 -8.13
N ILE A 479 -30.79 -23.54 -8.03
CA ILE A 479 -29.76 -22.98 -8.90
C ILE A 479 -29.05 -24.09 -9.67
N ARG A 480 -28.53 -23.75 -10.85
CA ARG A 480 -27.63 -24.62 -11.62
C ARG A 480 -26.24 -23.99 -11.67
N ASP A 481 -25.32 -24.54 -10.90
CA ASP A 481 -23.90 -24.21 -10.93
C ASP A 481 -23.17 -25.11 -11.95
N SER A 482 -22.18 -24.56 -12.66
CA SER A 482 -21.46 -25.28 -13.71
C SER A 482 -20.58 -26.43 -13.19
N ILE A 483 -20.21 -26.38 -11.92
CA ILE A 483 -19.35 -27.35 -11.23
C ILE A 483 -20.14 -28.19 -10.23
N LEU A 484 -20.97 -27.55 -9.39
CA LEU A 484 -21.71 -28.23 -8.33
C LEU A 484 -23.02 -28.87 -8.82
N GLY A 485 -23.42 -28.57 -10.06
CA GLY A 485 -24.67 -29.06 -10.64
C GLY A 485 -25.88 -28.34 -10.06
N THR A 486 -26.99 -29.06 -9.90
CA THR A 486 -28.22 -28.47 -9.36
C THR A 486 -28.17 -28.44 -7.84
N LEU A 487 -28.32 -27.25 -7.27
CA LEU A 487 -28.33 -27.03 -5.83
C LEU A 487 -29.68 -26.46 -5.41
N ARG A 488 -30.21 -26.95 -4.30
CA ARG A 488 -31.42 -26.43 -3.66
C ARG A 488 -31.00 -25.64 -2.42
N VAL A 489 -31.02 -24.32 -2.52
CA VAL A 489 -30.67 -23.41 -1.42
C VAL A 489 -31.94 -22.99 -0.68
N PRO A 490 -32.09 -23.29 0.63
CA PRO A 490 -33.24 -22.81 1.39
C PRO A 490 -33.31 -21.29 1.37
N VAL A 491 -34.50 -20.71 1.22
CA VAL A 491 -34.66 -19.24 1.16
C VAL A 491 -34.12 -18.55 2.42
N GLY A 492 -34.19 -19.22 3.57
CA GLY A 492 -33.64 -18.71 4.83
C GLY A 492 -32.11 -18.54 4.84
N GLU A 493 -31.39 -19.21 3.95
CA GLU A 493 -29.94 -19.12 3.81
C GLU A 493 -29.50 -18.04 2.79
N LEU A 494 -30.44 -17.47 2.03
CA LEU A 494 -30.13 -16.44 1.04
C LEU A 494 -29.84 -15.10 1.73
N ALA A 495 -28.78 -14.44 1.27
CA ALA A 495 -28.44 -13.06 1.63
C ALA A 495 -28.75 -12.12 0.45
N ALA A 496 -28.26 -12.44 -0.75
CA ALA A 496 -28.51 -11.64 -1.97
C ALA A 496 -28.46 -12.51 -3.23
N ILE A 497 -29.10 -12.02 -4.29
CA ILE A 497 -29.00 -12.56 -5.66
C ILE A 497 -28.73 -11.39 -6.59
N GLU A 498 -27.62 -11.45 -7.33
CA GLU A 498 -27.19 -10.38 -8.23
C GLU A 498 -27.13 -10.88 -9.68
N LEU A 499 -27.62 -10.04 -10.60
CA LEU A 499 -27.46 -10.25 -12.04
C LEU A 499 -26.16 -9.58 -12.49
N ARG A 500 -25.22 -10.37 -13.01
CA ARG A 500 -23.96 -9.88 -13.56
C ARG A 500 -24.16 -9.45 -14.99
N ALA A 501 -23.78 -8.21 -15.31
CA ALA A 501 -23.73 -7.74 -16.69
C ALA A 501 -22.76 -8.64 -17.48
N SER A 502 -23.27 -9.36 -18.47
CA SER A 502 -22.42 -10.15 -19.36
C SER A 502 -21.46 -9.21 -20.09
N ALA A 503 -20.16 -9.52 -20.10
CA ALA A 503 -19.23 -8.90 -21.03
C ALA A 503 -19.79 -9.00 -22.46
N PRO A 504 -19.61 -7.99 -23.33
CA PRO A 504 -20.03 -8.09 -24.72
C PRO A 504 -19.33 -9.30 -25.33
N ALA A 505 -20.12 -10.16 -26.00
CA ALA A 505 -19.58 -11.25 -26.80
C ALA A 505 -18.58 -10.66 -27.81
N ARG A 506 -17.39 -11.28 -27.87
CA ARG A 506 -16.34 -10.93 -28.84
C ARG A 506 -16.83 -10.98 -30.27
#